data_AF-R9K7J6-F1
#
_entry.id   AF-R9K7J6-F1
#
_cell.length_a   1.000
_cell.length_b   1.000
_cell.length_c   1.000
_cell.angle_alpha   90.00
_cell.angle_beta   90.00
_cell.angle_gamma   90.00
#
_symmetry.space_group_name_H-M   'P 1'
#
loop_
_entity.id
_entity.type
_entity.pdbx_description
1 polymer ?
#
loop_
_entity_poly.entity_id
_entity_poly.type
_entity_poly.pdbx_seq_one_letter_code
_entity_poly.pdbx_strand_id
1 'polypeptide(L)'
;MFQITKKRLANRTAYALLLDDLEQAKYDLALAYSNFENAMEPDLIDCCIYQVNALQMRYKFLLTKAKQYDGDPYAKNPLELSEP
;
A
#
# COMPACT_ATOMS: atom_id res chain seq x y z
N MET A 1 28.19 8.36 19.85
CA MET A 1 28.12 7.23 18.89
C MET A 1 26.89 6.34 19.04
N PHE A 2 26.34 6.12 20.24
CA PHE A 2 25.19 5.21 20.46
C PHE A 2 23.89 5.54 19.69
N GLN A 3 23.59 6.83 19.47
CA GLN A 3 22.32 7.23 18.84
C GLN A 3 22.26 6.92 17.33
N ILE A 4 23.41 6.89 16.66
CA ILE A 4 23.49 6.64 15.21
C ILE A 4 23.14 5.18 14.90
N THR A 5 23.60 4.26 15.74
CA THR A 5 23.34 2.82 15.58
C THR A 5 21.87 2.48 15.82
N LYS A 6 21.23 3.10 16.82
CA LYS A 6 19.80 2.89 17.14
C LYS A 6 18.89 3.40 16.01
N LYS A 7 19.20 4.58 15.43
CA LYS A 7 18.46 5.14 14.29
C LYS A 7 18.54 4.23 13.06
N ARG A 8 19.71 3.67 12.77
CA ARG A 8 19.90 2.75 11.63
C ARG A 8 19.15 1.43 11.79
N LEU A 9 19.08 0.89 13.01
CA LEU A 9 18.34 -0.34 13.30
C LEU A 9 16.83 -0.13 13.16
N ALA A 10 16.30 0.94 13.75
CA ALA A 10 14.88 1.29 13.64
C ALA A 10 14.44 1.53 12.19
N ASN A 11 15.32 2.13 11.36
CA ASN A 11 15.08 2.36 9.95
C ASN A 11 14.99 1.01 9.16
N ARG A 12 15.89 0.05 9.43
CA ARG A 12 15.77 -1.29 8.83
C ARG A 12 14.50 -2.03 9.26
N THR A 13 14.11 -1.94 10.53
CA THR A 13 12.87 -2.56 11.01
C THR A 13 11.64 -1.93 10.36
N ALA A 14 11.61 -0.60 10.22
CA ALA A 14 10.52 0.10 9.56
C ALA A 14 10.40 -0.26 8.07
N TYR A 15 11.51 -0.43 7.36
CA TYR A 15 11.49 -0.88 5.96
C TYR A 15 10.99 -2.33 5.82
N ALA A 16 11.42 -3.23 6.71
CA ALA A 16 10.93 -4.61 6.69
C ALA A 16 9.41 -4.69 6.94
N LEU A 17 8.89 -3.92 7.89
CA LEU A 17 7.44 -3.81 8.13
C LEU A 17 6.70 -3.22 6.93
N LEU A 18 7.29 -2.23 6.25
CA LEU A 18 6.71 -1.65 5.05
C LEU A 18 6.60 -2.65 3.89
N LEU A 19 7.59 -3.52 3.73
CA LEU A 19 7.55 -4.58 2.72
C LEU A 19 6.49 -5.64 3.06
N ASP A 20 6.37 -6.02 4.34
CA ASP A 20 5.34 -6.94 4.83
C ASP A 20 3.93 -6.37 4.58
N ASP A 21 3.72 -5.09 4.94
CA ASP A 21 2.46 -4.38 4.66
C ASP A 21 2.13 -4.33 3.16
N LEU A 22 3.15 -4.18 2.30
CA LEU A 22 3.00 -4.16 0.85
C LEU A 22 2.59 -5.53 0.30
N GLU A 23 3.20 -6.61 0.79
CA GLU A 23 2.81 -7.98 0.45
C GLU A 23 1.39 -8.28 0.90
N GLN A 24 1.03 -7.90 2.13
CA GLN A 24 -0.34 -8.06 2.63
C GLN A 24 -1.35 -7.29 1.77
N ALA A 25 -1.06 -6.03 1.42
CA ALA A 25 -1.94 -5.24 0.56
C ALA A 25 -2.12 -5.85 -0.84
N LYS A 26 -1.09 -6.50 -1.38
CA LYS A 26 -1.16 -7.21 -2.66
C LYS A 26 -2.03 -8.48 -2.54
N TYR A 27 -1.88 -9.24 -1.45
CA TYR A 27 -2.73 -10.40 -1.18
C TYR A 27 -4.20 -9.99 -1.00
N ASP A 28 -4.47 -8.95 -0.21
CA ASP A 28 -5.82 -8.43 0.02
C ASP A 28 -6.46 -7.96 -1.29
N LEU A 29 -5.70 -7.31 -2.17
CA LEU A 29 -6.15 -6.92 -3.51
C LEU A 29 -6.57 -8.14 -4.34
N ALA A 30 -5.72 -9.17 -4.40
CA ALA A 30 -6.04 -10.39 -5.16
C ALA A 30 -7.32 -11.06 -4.63
N LEU A 31 -7.49 -11.10 -3.31
CA LEU A 31 -8.71 -11.62 -2.69
C LEU A 31 -9.94 -10.76 -3.03
N ALA A 32 -9.84 -9.44 -2.95
CA ALA A 32 -10.94 -8.54 -3.30
C ALA A 32 -11.34 -8.64 -4.77
N TYR A 33 -10.37 -8.80 -5.68
CA TYR A 33 -10.65 -9.08 -7.09
C TYR A 33 -11.39 -10.41 -7.28
N SER A 34 -10.94 -11.48 -6.60
CA SER A 34 -11.63 -12.77 -6.62
C SER A 34 -13.07 -12.65 -6.08
N ASN A 35 -13.30 -11.84 -5.03
CA ASN A 35 -14.64 -11.62 -4.51
C ASN A 35 -15.51 -10.84 -5.49
N PHE A 36 -14.96 -9.81 -6.15
CA PHE A 36 -15.67 -9.03 -7.16
C PHE A 36 -16.09 -9.89 -8.36
N GLU A 37 -15.23 -10.78 -8.84
CA GLU A 37 -15.53 -11.70 -9.95
C GLU A 37 -16.70 -12.66 -9.65
N ASN A 38 -16.91 -13.00 -8.37
CA ASN A 38 -17.97 -13.91 -7.93
C ASN A 38 -19.19 -13.18 -7.33
N ALA A 39 -19.17 -11.85 -7.25
CA ALA A 39 -20.26 -11.06 -6.70
C ALA A 39 -21.42 -10.97 -7.71
N MET A 40 -22.61 -11.43 -7.30
CA MET A 40 -23.81 -11.44 -8.16
C MET A 40 -24.91 -10.49 -7.66
N GLU A 41 -24.89 -10.16 -6.37
CA GLU A 41 -25.86 -9.24 -5.78
C GLU A 41 -25.43 -7.78 -6.02
N PRO A 42 -26.32 -6.89 -6.49
CA PRO A 42 -25.99 -5.49 -6.78
C PRO A 42 -25.28 -4.77 -5.64
N ASP A 43 -25.78 -4.91 -4.41
CA ASP A 43 -25.17 -4.27 -3.22
C ASP A 43 -23.78 -4.83 -2.90
N LEU A 44 -23.54 -6.11 -3.21
CA LEU A 44 -22.22 -6.75 -3.02
C LEU A 44 -21.24 -6.33 -4.11
N ILE A 45 -21.72 -6.12 -5.34
CA ILE A 45 -20.91 -5.59 -6.44
C ILE A 45 -20.40 -4.20 -6.06
N ASP A 46 -21.30 -3.31 -5.60
CA ASP A 46 -20.92 -1.96 -5.16
C ASP A 46 -19.91 -2.00 -4.00
N CYS A 47 -20.17 -2.84 -2.99
CA CYS A 47 -19.26 -3.05 -1.87
C CYS A 47 -17.87 -3.49 -2.35
N CYS A 48 -17.80 -4.44 -3.29
CA CYS A 48 -16.55 -4.92 -3.86
C CYS A 48 -15.82 -3.83 -4.66
N ILE A 49 -16.53 -2.97 -5.40
CA ILE A 49 -15.92 -1.83 -6.12
C ILE A 49 -15.24 -0.89 -5.12
N TYR A 50 -15.93 -0.50 -4.05
CA TYR A 50 -15.35 0.36 -3.02
C TYR A 50 -14.16 -0.30 -2.32
N GLN A 51 -14.26 -1.60 -2.03
CA GLN A 51 -13.18 -2.37 -1.41
C GLN A 51 -11.94 -2.44 -2.30
N VAL A 52 -12.09 -2.77 -3.58
CA VAL A 52 -10.98 -2.82 -4.55
C VAL A 52 -10.32 -1.45 -4.66
N ASN A 53 -11.10 -0.37 -4.80
CA ASN A 53 -10.57 0.98 -4.91
C ASN A 53 -9.76 1.38 -3.65
N ALA A 54 -10.29 1.10 -2.46
CA ALA A 54 -9.60 1.40 -1.21
C ALA A 54 -8.28 0.62 -1.08
N LEU A 55 -8.28 -0.66 -1.43
CA LEU A 55 -7.08 -1.50 -1.38
C LEU A 55 -6.06 -1.10 -2.44
N GLN A 56 -6.50 -0.68 -3.63
CA GLN A 56 -5.61 -0.13 -4.67
C GLN A 56 -4.92 1.15 -4.19
N MET A 57 -5.66 2.05 -3.55
CA MET A 57 -5.09 3.28 -2.97
C MET A 57 -4.05 2.95 -1.89
N ARG A 58 -4.36 1.99 -0.99
CA ARG A 58 -3.43 1.51 0.03
C ARG A 58 -2.15 0.92 -0.59
N TYR A 59 -2.28 0.02 -1.55
CA TYR A 59 -1.15 -0.59 -2.24
C TYR A 59 -0.27 0.46 -2.93
N LYS A 60 -0.89 1.40 -3.65
CA LYS A 60 -0.19 2.49 -4.34
C LYS A 60 0.59 3.38 -3.36
N PHE A 61 -0.03 3.72 -2.23
CA PHE A 61 0.64 4.48 -1.17
C PHE A 61 1.86 3.74 -0.60
N LEU A 62 1.69 2.46 -0.22
CA LEU A 62 2.78 1.64 0.33
C LEU A 62 3.92 1.46 -0.67
N LEU A 63 3.59 1.22 -1.94
CA LEU A 63 4.58 1.10 -3.01
C LEU A 63 5.37 2.39 -3.18
N THR A 64 4.71 3.54 -3.14
CA THR A 64 5.42 4.84 -3.17
C THR A 64 6.33 5.02 -1.96
N LYS A 65 5.88 4.66 -0.76
CA LYS A 65 6.71 4.72 0.44
C LYS A 65 7.94 3.82 0.34
N ALA A 66 7.81 2.62 -0.22
CA ALA A 66 8.93 1.71 -0.43
C ALA A 66 9.96 2.30 -1.39
N LYS A 67 9.50 2.86 -2.52
CA LYS A 67 10.37 3.54 -3.50
C LYS A 67 11.11 4.75 -2.92
N GLN A 68 10.42 5.54 -2.09
CA GLN A 68 11.04 6.66 -1.36
C GLN A 68 12.14 6.18 -0.39
N TYR A 69 11.95 5.00 0.21
CA TYR A 69 12.93 4.38 1.12
C TYR A 69 14.20 3.93 0.40
N ASP A 70 14.06 3.45 -0.85
CA ASP A 70 15.18 3.06 -1.72
C ASP A 70 15.93 4.27 -2.31
N GLY A 71 15.49 5.49 -1.99
CA GLY A 71 16.13 6.73 -2.39
C GLY A 71 15.71 7.25 -3.77
N ASP A 72 14.59 6.78 -4.33
CA ASP A 72 14.00 7.36 -5.54
C ASP A 72 13.38 8.74 -5.21
N PRO A 73 14.02 9.87 -5.61
CA PRO A 73 13.56 11.21 -5.27
C PRO A 73 12.28 11.61 -6.03
N TYR A 74 11.90 10.84 -7.06
CA TYR A 74 10.76 11.13 -7.93
C TYR A 74 9.52 10.31 -7.58
N ALA A 75 9.58 9.49 -6.53
CA ALA A 75 8.43 8.77 -5.99
C ALA A 75 7.46 9.74 -5.27
N LYS A 76 6.77 10.60 -6.04
CA LYS A 76 5.72 11.48 -5.50
C LYS A 76 4.50 10.64 -5.08
N ASN A 77 3.84 11.05 -3.99
CA ASN A 77 2.62 10.40 -3.49
C ASN A 77 1.49 10.57 -4.51
N PRO A 78 0.97 9.49 -5.12
CA PRO A 78 -0.03 9.63 -6.16
C PRO A 78 -1.41 10.05 -5.65
N LEU A 79 -1.60 10.15 -4.33
CA LEU A 79 -2.78 10.72 -3.68
C LEU A 79 -2.69 12.24 -3.49
N GLU A 80 -1.51 12.84 -3.74
CA GLU A 80 -1.30 14.29 -3.69
C GLU A 80 -1.50 14.96 -5.06
N LEU A 81 -1.84 14.18 -6.09
CA LEU A 81 -2.07 14.64 -7.46
C LEU A 81 -3.54 14.95 -7.77
N SER A 82 -4.42 14.89 -6.77
CA SER A 82 -5.79 15.40 -6.83
C SER A 82 -5.85 16.79 -6.19
N GLU A 83 -5.20 17.78 -6.81
CA GLU A 83 -5.65 19.17 -6.69
C GLU A 83 -6.71 19.43 -7.77
N PRO A 84 -7.77 20.20 -7.46
CA PRO A 84 -8.97 20.38 -8.30
C PRO A 84 -8.73 21.08 -9.64
#